data_AF-A0A8X6KBB9-F1
#
_entry.id   AF-A0A8X6KBB9-F1
#
_cell.length_a   1.000
_cell.length_b   1.000
_cell.length_c   1.000
_cell.angle_alpha   90.00
_cell.angle_beta   90.00
_cell.angle_gamma   90.00
#
_symmetry.space_group_name_H-M   'P 1'
#
loop_
_entity.id
_entity.type
_entity.pdbx_description
1 polymer ?
#
loop_
_entity_poly.entity_id
_entity_poly.type
_entity_poly.pdbx_seq_one_letter_code
_entity_poly.pdbx_strand_id
1 'polypeptide(L)'
;MFGNATKEDLVMVLCEMGETVDSDLRIMELKHKLMLSKVYLEDKEFVCDVLAAMIEDRMEKEEYRKREEKVEECHLERKQELARIEARQKKENETRMAEVGASVEEEAKAVEERCKVEEE
;
A
#
# COMPACT_ATOMS: atom_id res chain seq x y z
N MET A 1 -11.20 9.56 -31.93
CA MET A 1 -9.87 10.12 -32.23
C MET A 1 -9.26 10.58 -30.91
N PHE A 2 -8.12 9.99 -30.52
CA PHE A 2 -7.39 10.17 -29.25
C PHE A 2 -8.15 9.92 -27.93
N GLY A 3 -9.19 9.08 -27.95
CA GLY A 3 -9.94 8.53 -26.79
C GLY A 3 -9.88 9.30 -25.46
N ASN A 4 -9.52 8.58 -24.40
CA ASN A 4 -9.31 9.08 -23.04
C ASN A 4 -7.86 9.57 -22.81
N ALA A 5 -7.16 9.98 -23.87
CA ALA A 5 -5.81 10.48 -23.75
C ALA A 5 -5.81 11.76 -22.90
N THR A 6 -4.96 11.80 -21.87
CA THR A 6 -4.75 12.98 -21.05
C THR A 6 -3.74 13.92 -21.72
N LYS A 7 -3.52 15.08 -21.09
CA LYS A 7 -2.52 16.03 -21.54
C LYS A 7 -1.12 15.39 -21.53
N GLU A 8 -0.82 14.64 -20.48
CA GLU A 8 0.46 13.95 -20.29
C GLU A 8 0.71 12.90 -21.37
N ASP A 9 -0.30 12.09 -21.73
CA ASP A 9 -0.15 11.08 -22.78
C ASP A 9 0.22 11.73 -24.13
N LEU A 10 -0.45 12.83 -24.46
CA LEU A 10 -0.22 13.53 -25.73
C LEU A 10 1.15 14.21 -25.75
N VAL A 11 1.57 14.80 -24.63
CA VAL A 11 2.93 15.37 -24.49
C VAL A 11 3.97 14.27 -24.66
N MET A 12 3.77 13.12 -24.01
CA MET A 12 4.72 12.01 -24.07
C MET A 12 4.86 11.46 -25.49
N VAL A 13 3.76 11.17 -26.18
CA VAL A 13 3.80 10.72 -27.58
C VAL A 13 4.49 11.74 -28.49
N LEU A 14 4.16 13.03 -28.36
CA LEU A 14 4.81 14.07 -29.14
C LEU A 14 6.33 14.11 -28.88
N CYS A 15 6.75 14.05 -27.61
CA CYS A 15 8.16 14.00 -27.25
C CYS A 15 8.87 12.75 -27.81
N GLU A 16 8.24 11.57 -27.77
CA GLU A 16 8.79 10.34 -28.34
C GLU A 16 8.95 10.39 -29.86
N MET A 17 8.06 11.11 -30.54
CA MET A 17 8.19 11.40 -31.98
C MET A 17 9.23 12.48 -32.29
N GLY A 18 9.89 13.04 -31.28
CA GLY A 18 10.90 14.10 -31.43
C GLY A 18 10.31 15.50 -31.62
N GLU A 19 9.02 15.69 -31.34
CA GLU A 19 8.39 17.01 -31.34
C GLU A 19 8.67 17.74 -30.02
N THR A 20 9.10 19.01 -30.11
CA THR A 20 9.17 19.87 -28.92
C THR A 20 7.78 20.34 -28.53
N VAL A 21 7.39 20.11 -27.28
CA VAL A 21 6.08 20.48 -26.74
C VAL A 21 6.24 21.47 -25.60
N ASP A 22 5.50 22.58 -25.68
CA ASP A 22 5.39 23.53 -24.59
C ASP A 22 4.40 23.02 -23.53
N SER A 23 4.79 23.09 -22.25
CA SER A 23 3.97 22.70 -21.11
C SER A 23 2.68 23.50 -20.99
N ASP A 24 2.59 24.70 -21.59
CA ASP A 24 1.41 25.56 -21.50
C ASP A 24 0.32 25.21 -22.51
N LEU A 25 0.60 24.33 -23.49
CA LEU A 25 -0.37 23.94 -24.50
C LEU A 25 -1.60 23.24 -23.90
N ARG A 26 -2.77 23.59 -24.44
CA ARG A 26 -4.04 22.95 -24.11
C ARG A 26 -4.14 21.61 -24.81
N ILE A 27 -4.96 20.72 -24.25
CA ILE A 27 -5.17 19.37 -24.82
C ILE A 27 -5.61 19.41 -26.29
N MET A 28 -6.44 20.38 -26.69
CA MET A 28 -6.87 20.52 -28.09
C MET A 28 -5.71 20.96 -29.00
N GLU A 29 -4.82 21.81 -28.52
CA GLU A 29 -3.63 22.27 -29.26
C GLU A 29 -2.63 21.12 -29.41
N LEU A 30 -2.45 20.30 -28.38
CA LEU A 30 -1.64 19.08 -28.45
C LEU A 30 -2.21 18.06 -29.44
N LYS A 31 -3.52 17.81 -29.41
CA LYS A 31 -4.19 16.93 -30.40
C LYS A 31 -4.01 17.46 -31.81
N HIS A 32 -4.13 18.77 -32.01
CA HIS A 32 -3.90 19.41 -33.30
C HIS A 32 -2.44 19.23 -33.74
N LYS A 33 -1.46 19.55 -32.88
CA LYS A 33 -0.04 19.39 -33.18
C LYS A 33 0.31 17.93 -33.53
N LEU A 34 -0.23 16.97 -32.79
CA LEU A 34 -0.09 15.54 -33.07
C LEU A 34 -0.58 15.18 -34.47
N MET A 35 -1.77 15.65 -34.86
CA MET A 35 -2.33 15.41 -36.20
C MET A 35 -1.53 16.06 -37.34
N LEU A 36 -0.77 17.11 -37.06
CA LEU A 36 0.09 17.78 -38.04
C LEU A 36 1.52 17.24 -38.07
N SER A 37 1.89 16.39 -37.11
CA SER A 37 3.22 15.80 -37.06
C SER A 37 3.47 14.93 -38.27
N LYS A 38 4.72 14.93 -38.76
CA LYS A 38 5.11 14.14 -39.93
C LYS A 38 4.80 12.66 -39.73
N VAL A 39 5.09 12.12 -38.54
CA VAL A 39 4.86 10.72 -38.19
C VAL A 39 3.37 10.36 -38.28
N TYR A 40 2.48 11.23 -37.78
CA TYR A 40 1.04 10.99 -37.87
C TYR A 40 0.50 11.02 -39.30
N LEU A 41 1.06 11.89 -40.14
CA LEU A 41 0.67 11.98 -41.55
C LEU A 41 1.22 10.82 -42.38
N GLU A 42 2.37 10.25 -42.00
CA GLU A 42 2.97 9.08 -42.64
C GLU A 42 2.30 7.79 -42.19
N ASP A 43 2.10 7.60 -40.88
CA ASP A 43 1.50 6.41 -40.30
C ASP A 43 0.60 6.75 -39.11
N LYS A 44 -0.67 7.00 -39.42
CA LYS A 44 -1.69 7.30 -38.43
C LYS A 44 -1.98 6.12 -37.50
N GLU A 45 -1.93 4.89 -38.01
CA GLU A 45 -2.28 3.69 -37.24
C GLU A 45 -1.21 3.45 -36.18
N PHE A 46 0.06 3.54 -36.55
CA PHE A 46 1.17 3.48 -35.61
C PHE A 46 1.03 4.47 -34.46
N VAL A 47 0.74 5.75 -34.74
CA VAL A 47 0.58 6.76 -33.68
C VAL A 47 -0.63 6.47 -32.79
N CYS A 48 -1.72 5.93 -33.35
CA CYS A 48 -2.87 5.50 -32.56
C CYS A 48 -2.52 4.34 -31.63
N ASP A 49 -1.77 3.35 -32.11
CA ASP A 49 -1.37 2.17 -31.35
C ASP A 49 -0.39 2.52 -30.23
N VAL A 50 0.59 3.39 -30.51
CA VAL A 50 1.51 3.91 -29.49
C VAL A 50 0.75 4.63 -28.39
N LEU A 51 -0.19 5.52 -28.75
CA LEU A 51 -1.00 6.23 -27.76
C LEU A 51 -1.90 5.27 -26.95
N ALA A 52 -2.46 4.25 -27.59
CA ALA A 52 -3.26 3.24 -26.90
C ALA A 52 -2.42 2.45 -25.88
N ALA A 53 -1.24 2.00 -26.28
CA ALA A 53 -0.32 1.27 -25.40
C ALA A 53 0.11 2.12 -24.19
N MET A 54 0.40 3.41 -24.37
CA MET A 54 0.71 4.31 -23.25
C MET A 54 -0.45 4.49 -22.28
N ILE A 55 -1.67 4.63 -22.80
CA ILE A 55 -2.87 4.77 -21.96
C ILE A 55 -3.09 3.49 -21.16
N GLU A 56 -2.95 2.32 -21.79
CA GLU A 56 -3.07 1.01 -21.15
C GLU A 56 -2.01 0.83 -20.05
N ASP A 57 -0.74 1.11 -20.34
CA ASP A 57 0.35 1.03 -19.36
C ASP A 57 0.12 1.95 -18.15
N ARG A 58 -0.34 3.18 -18.38
CA ARG A 58 -0.70 4.09 -17.28
C ARG A 58 -1.84 3.54 -16.44
N MET A 59 -2.89 3.02 -17.07
CA MET A 59 -4.03 2.44 -16.36
C MET A 59 -3.61 1.22 -15.54
N GLU A 60 -2.77 0.35 -16.11
CA GLU A 60 -2.24 -0.81 -15.41
C GLU A 60 -1.39 -0.41 -14.21
N LYS A 61 -0.50 0.59 -14.36
CA LYS A 61 0.30 1.14 -13.25
C LYS A 61 -0.56 1.75 -12.16
N GLU A 62 -1.65 2.43 -12.51
CA GLU A 62 -2.57 3.01 -11.52
C GLU A 62 -3.30 1.92 -10.74
N GLU A 63 -3.79 0.88 -11.43
CA GLU A 63 -4.45 -0.26 -10.79
C GLU A 63 -3.47 -1.07 -9.92
N TYR A 64 -2.23 -1.24 -10.37
CA TYR A 64 -1.17 -1.85 -9.59
C TYR A 64 -0.91 -1.06 -8.30
N ARG A 65 -0.74 0.27 -8.39
CA ARG A 65 -0.56 1.14 -7.21
C ARG A 65 -1.72 1.03 -6.23
N LYS A 66 -2.97 1.04 -6.71
CA LYS A 66 -4.16 0.84 -5.85
C LYS A 66 -4.15 -0.51 -5.14
N ARG A 67 -3.66 -1.57 -5.80
CA ARG A 67 -3.54 -2.90 -5.18
C ARG A 67 -2.44 -2.91 -4.12
N GLU A 68 -1.29 -2.31 -4.38
CA GLU A 68 -0.21 -2.20 -3.40
C GLU A 68 -0.64 -1.41 -2.16
N GLU A 69 -1.32 -0.28 -2.35
CA GLU A 69 -1.87 0.53 -1.25
C GLU A 69 -2.80 -0.29 -0.34
N LYS A 70 -3.70 -1.10 -0.93
CA LYS A 70 -4.61 -1.99 -0.18
C LYS A 70 -3.88 -3.11 0.55
N VAL A 71 -2.83 -3.66 -0.05
CA VAL A 71 -2.01 -4.70 0.59
C VAL A 71 -1.29 -4.13 1.80
N GLU A 72 -0.70 -2.94 1.66
CA GLU A 72 -0.01 -2.25 2.76
C GLU A 72 -0.98 -1.89 3.90
N GLU A 73 -2.18 -1.40 3.57
CA GLU A 73 -3.24 -1.14 4.55
C GLU A 73 -3.63 -2.42 5.32
N CYS A 74 -3.88 -3.53 4.60
CA CYS A 74 -4.21 -4.82 5.22
C CYS A 74 -3.06 -5.34 6.11
N HIS A 75 -1.81 -5.15 5.68
CA HIS A 75 -0.64 -5.50 6.49
C HIS A 75 -0.55 -4.68 7.77
N LEU A 76 -0.82 -3.37 7.68
CA LEU A 76 -0.82 -2.47 8.83
C LEU A 76 -1.93 -2.83 9.82
N GLU A 77 -3.15 -3.08 9.34
CA GLU A 77 -4.28 -3.52 10.17
C GLU A 77 -3.96 -4.84 10.89
N ARG A 78 -3.42 -5.82 10.16
CA ARG A 78 -3.04 -7.11 10.76
C ARG A 78 -1.97 -6.95 11.83
N LYS A 79 -0.98 -6.08 11.59
CA LYS A 79 0.08 -5.80 12.57
C LYS A 79 -0.48 -5.13 13.83
N GLN A 80 -1.42 -4.20 13.67
CA GLN A 80 -2.09 -3.56 14.81
C GLN A 80 -2.92 -4.56 15.62
N GLU A 81 -3.65 -5.46 14.95
CA GLU A 81 -4.45 -6.47 15.62
C GLU A 81 -3.58 -7.50 16.35
N LEU A 82 -2.48 -7.96 15.75
CA LEU A 82 -1.50 -8.83 16.42
C LEU A 82 -0.94 -8.16 17.68
N ALA A 83 -0.57 -6.88 17.61
CA ALA A 83 -0.07 -6.14 18.77
C ALA A 83 -1.13 -6.02 19.89
N ARG A 84 -2.42 -5.88 19.55
CA ARG A 84 -3.52 -5.89 20.53
C ARG A 84 -3.67 -7.25 21.21
N ILE A 85 -3.60 -8.32 20.44
CA ILE A 85 -3.68 -9.70 20.96
C ILE A 85 -2.50 -9.98 21.89
N GLU A 86 -1.27 -9.65 21.48
CA GLU A 86 -0.07 -9.81 22.30
C GLU A 86 -0.15 -9.01 23.60
N ALA A 87 -0.61 -7.75 23.54
CA ALA A 87 -0.79 -6.92 24.74
C ALA A 87 -1.82 -7.52 25.70
N ARG A 88 -2.91 -8.11 25.17
CA ARG A 88 -3.93 -8.79 25.97
C ARG A 88 -3.36 -10.05 26.64
N GLN A 89 -2.68 -10.89 25.87
CA GLN A 89 -2.05 -12.11 26.39
C GLN A 89 -0.99 -11.80 27.45
N LYS A 90 -0.18 -10.75 27.26
CA LYS A 90 0.80 -10.31 28.24
C LYS A 90 0.13 -9.94 29.57
N LYS A 91 -0.93 -9.14 29.53
CA LYS A 91 -1.69 -8.77 30.74
C LYS A 91 -2.30 -9.99 31.43
N GLU A 92 -2.89 -10.91 30.68
CA GLU A 92 -3.46 -12.14 31.23
C GLU A 92 -2.40 -13.04 31.87
N ASN A 93 -1.24 -13.16 31.24
CA ASN A 93 -0.11 -13.89 31.81
C ASN A 93 0.41 -13.22 33.08
N GLU A 94 0.54 -11.89 33.10
CA GLU A 94 0.92 -11.14 34.30
C GLU A 94 -0.07 -11.37 35.45
N THR A 95 -1.38 -11.33 35.19
CA THR A 95 -2.39 -11.62 36.22
C THR A 95 -2.32 -13.06 36.71
N ARG A 96 -2.16 -14.03 35.81
CA ARG A 96 -2.04 -15.46 36.18
C ARG A 96 -0.78 -15.73 37.00
N MET A 97 0.34 -15.10 36.66
CA MET A 97 1.58 -15.22 37.42
C MET A 97 1.47 -14.60 38.82
N ALA A 98 0.76 -13.48 38.95
CA ALA A 98 0.50 -12.85 40.25
C ALA A 98 -0.40 -13.72 41.15
N GLU A 99 -1.45 -14.33 40.58
CA GLU A 99 -2.33 -15.26 41.31
C GLU A 99 -1.57 -16.50 41.81
N VAL A 100 -0.77 -17.14 40.94
CA VAL A 100 0.07 -18.28 41.33
C VAL A 100 1.07 -17.89 42.42
N GLY A 101 1.71 -16.72 42.29
CA GLY A 101 2.64 -16.22 43.31
C GLY A 101 1.99 -16.04 44.67
N ALA A 102 0.77 -15.49 44.71
CA ALA A 102 0.01 -15.33 45.96
C ALA A 102 -0.35 -16.68 46.60
N SER A 103 -0.79 -17.66 45.82
CA SER A 103 -1.10 -19.02 46.33
C SER A 103 0.13 -19.73 46.89
N VAL A 104 1.29 -19.59 46.23
CA VAL A 104 2.56 -20.20 46.71
C VAL A 104 3.02 -19.55 48.01
N GLU A 105 2.85 -18.23 48.16
CA GLU A 105 3.20 -17.52 49.40
C GLU A 105 2.27 -17.91 50.56
N GLU A 106 0.99 -18.12 50.29
CA GLU A 106 0.00 -18.58 51.27
C GLU A 106 0.28 -20.03 51.72
N GLU A 107 0.59 -20.93 50.77
CA GLU A 107 1.01 -22.30 51.10
C GLU A 107 2.32 -22.35 51.90
N ALA A 108 3.32 -21.52 51.56
CA ALA A 108 4.58 -21.45 52.28
C ALA A 108 4.38 -21.04 53.76
N LYS A 109 3.53 -20.04 54.02
CA LYS A 109 3.17 -19.61 55.38
C LYS A 109 2.47 -20.73 56.16
N ALA A 110 1.53 -21.44 55.51
CA ALA A 110 0.81 -22.54 56.15
C ALA A 110 1.71 -23.76 56.44
N VAL A 111 2.76 -24.00 55.66
CA VAL A 111 3.76 -25.04 55.96
C VAL A 111 4.65 -24.62 57.12
N GLU A 112 5.10 -23.36 57.15
CA GLU A 112 5.94 -22.84 58.23
C GLU A 112 5.23 -22.88 59.59
N GLU A 113 3.95 -22.52 59.65
CA GLU A 113 3.14 -22.64 60.88
C GLU A 113 2.96 -24.09 61.33
N ARG A 114 2.76 -25.04 60.39
CA ARG A 114 2.62 -26.46 60.73
C ARG A 114 3.90 -27.05 61.31
N CYS A 115 5.08 -26.69 60.77
CA CYS A 115 6.36 -27.14 61.33
C CYS A 115 6.61 -26.61 62.74
N LYS A 116 6.15 -25.40 63.07
CA LYS A 116 6.30 -24.82 64.41
C LYS A 116 5.44 -25.51 65.47
N VAL A 117 4.33 -26.14 65.08
CA VAL A 117 3.42 -26.85 66.00
C VAL A 117 3.88 -28.29 66.29
N GLU A 118 4.69 -28.90 65.42
CA GLU A 118 5.23 -30.26 65.63
C GLU A 118 6.51 -30.31 66.50
N GLU A 119 7.09 -29.16 66.86
CA GLU A 119 8.30 -29.05 67.70
C GLU A 119 8.04 -28.70 69.19
N GLU A 120 6.78 -28.51 69.62
CA GLU A 120 6.35 -28.35 71.03
C GLU A 120 5.79 -29.66 71.64
#